data_AF-X0U700-F1
#
_entry.id   AF-X0U700-F1
#
_cell.length_a   1.000
_cell.length_b   1.000
_cell.length_c   1.000
_cell.angle_alpha   90.00
_cell.angle_beta   90.00
_cell.angle_gamma   90.00
#
_symmetry.space_group_name_H-M   'P 1'
#
loop_
_entity.id
_entity.type
_entity.pdbx_description
1 polymer ?
#
loop_
_entity_poly.entity_id
_entity_poly.type
_entity_poly.pdbx_seq_one_letter_code
_entity_poly.pdbx_strand_id
1 'polypeptide(L)'
;IMNDLYVGTLSFVRVYSGKTRVGSSVFNSTKGKEERITRVLEMHSNKRKDVKELYAGDIVAFGSMKSLSTGDTLCARNRPIVLETIKFPEPVIAAHIEPKSRSEHVKLAEALQKLTKEDPTFKVLPDPMTGQTLVHGMGELHLEILMDRMAREFGVKANLGRPQVAYKESITVPSQGEGKYTRQVGGKTQYGHCIVNIEPMERGQRFEFVDRIKEGVIPDEFIASIEDGVREAMEAGILAGFPVADVRVTLINGSFDEDDSTPIAF
;
A
#
# COMPACT_ATOMS: atom_id res chain seq x y z
N ILE A 1 -22.25 0.44 -5.80
CA ILE A 1 -22.76 1.04 -4.53
C ILE A 1 -22.99 2.51 -4.78
N MET A 2 -23.94 3.18 -4.11
CA MET A 2 -24.17 4.61 -4.27
C MET A 2 -24.37 5.25 -2.90
N ASN A 3 -23.78 6.41 -2.65
CA ASN A 3 -24.06 7.17 -1.43
C ASN A 3 -25.13 8.23 -1.71
N ASP A 4 -26.28 8.11 -1.06
CA ASP A 4 -27.36 9.10 -1.11
C ASP A 4 -27.39 9.90 0.21
N LEU A 5 -27.57 11.22 0.12
CA LEU A 5 -27.60 12.13 1.28
C LEU A 5 -28.72 11.82 2.27
N TYR A 6 -29.84 11.23 1.83
CA TYR A 6 -31.02 11.02 2.67
C TYR A 6 -31.14 9.61 3.23
N VAL A 7 -30.70 8.60 2.46
CA VAL A 7 -30.86 7.17 2.80
C VAL A 7 -29.53 6.52 3.19
N GLY A 8 -28.42 7.24 3.02
CA GLY A 8 -27.06 6.73 3.22
C GLY A 8 -26.64 5.83 2.06
N THR A 9 -25.83 4.80 2.36
CA THR A 9 -25.29 3.90 1.35
C THR A 9 -26.37 2.97 0.80
N LEU A 10 -26.63 3.07 -0.50
CA LEU A 10 -27.49 2.22 -1.30
C LEU A 10 -26.66 1.15 -2.03
N SER A 11 -27.04 -0.10 -1.87
CA SER A 11 -26.44 -1.23 -2.59
C SER A 11 -27.44 -1.78 -3.59
N PHE A 12 -27.17 -1.62 -4.88
CA PHE A 12 -28.02 -2.20 -5.93
C PHE A 12 -27.76 -3.70 -6.03
N VAL A 13 -28.84 -4.47 -6.00
CA VAL A 13 -28.82 -5.92 -6.02
C VAL A 13 -29.80 -6.42 -7.06
N ARG A 14 -29.37 -7.43 -7.83
CA ARG A 14 -30.23 -8.19 -8.72
C ARG A 14 -30.50 -9.56 -8.11
N VAL A 15 -31.76 -9.92 -7.95
CA VAL A 15 -32.15 -11.24 -7.42
C VAL A 15 -32.14 -12.24 -8.57
N TYR A 16 -31.22 -13.20 -8.54
CA TYR A 16 -31.16 -14.26 -9.56
C TYR A 16 -32.12 -15.40 -9.28
N SER A 17 -32.27 -15.80 -8.01
CA SER A 17 -33.11 -16.93 -7.63
C SER A 17 -33.64 -16.78 -6.20
N GLY A 18 -34.81 -17.36 -5.95
CA GLY A 18 -35.46 -17.37 -4.66
C GLY A 18 -36.31 -16.13 -4.39
N LYS A 19 -36.61 -15.92 -3.11
CA LYS A 19 -37.35 -14.77 -2.60
C LYS A 19 -36.78 -14.35 -1.25
N THR A 20 -36.82 -13.06 -0.96
CA THR A 20 -36.42 -12.54 0.35
C THR A 20 -37.38 -11.46 0.82
N ARG A 21 -37.36 -11.19 2.13
CA ARG A 21 -38.24 -10.22 2.79
C ARG A 21 -37.43 -9.21 3.58
N VAL A 22 -37.94 -8.00 3.69
CA VAL A 22 -37.39 -7.00 4.62
C VAL A 22 -37.39 -7.57 6.04
N GLY A 23 -36.29 -7.40 6.75
CA GLY A 23 -36.05 -7.91 8.11
C GLY A 23 -35.34 -9.26 8.16
N SER A 24 -35.22 -9.98 7.03
CA SER A 24 -34.49 -11.24 6.95
C SER A 24 -32.97 -11.06 6.90
N SER A 25 -32.24 -12.11 7.28
CA SER A 25 -30.79 -12.16 7.24
C SER A 25 -30.33 -12.91 5.98
N VAL A 26 -29.39 -12.33 5.25
CA VAL A 26 -28.74 -12.89 4.07
C VAL A 26 -27.26 -13.11 4.34
N PHE A 27 -26.68 -14.11 3.72
CA PHE A 27 -25.27 -14.46 3.88
C PHE A 27 -24.49 -13.99 2.65
N ASN A 28 -23.49 -13.14 2.88
CA ASN A 28 -22.52 -12.75 1.86
C ASN A 28 -21.50 -13.89 1.71
N SER A 29 -21.61 -14.67 0.64
CA SER A 29 -20.74 -15.83 0.40
C SER A 29 -19.33 -15.42 -0.01
N THR A 30 -19.14 -14.24 -0.60
CA THR A 30 -17.83 -13.71 -0.98
C THR A 30 -16.99 -13.33 0.26
N LYS A 31 -17.63 -12.78 1.30
CA LYS A 31 -16.94 -12.28 2.52
C LYS A 31 -17.17 -13.10 3.78
N GLY A 32 -18.05 -14.10 3.72
CA GLY A 32 -18.38 -14.95 4.86
C GLY A 32 -19.13 -14.23 5.99
N LYS A 33 -19.87 -13.16 5.69
CA LYS A 33 -20.57 -12.32 6.70
C LYS A 33 -22.08 -12.40 6.54
N GLU A 34 -22.81 -12.43 7.66
CA GLU A 34 -24.26 -12.27 7.66
C GLU A 34 -24.63 -10.79 7.69
N GLU A 35 -25.59 -10.41 6.86
CA GLU A 35 -26.15 -9.06 6.82
C GLU A 35 -27.67 -9.12 6.92
N ARG A 36 -28.25 -8.15 7.63
CA ARG A 36 -29.70 -8.06 7.80
C ARG A 36 -30.26 -6.99 6.89
N ILE A 37 -31.27 -7.35 6.11
CA ILE A 37 -31.97 -6.42 5.22
C ILE A 37 -32.89 -5.54 6.08
N THR A 38 -32.54 -4.27 6.24
CA THR A 38 -33.35 -3.30 7.02
C THR A 38 -34.39 -2.59 6.16
N ARG A 39 -34.01 -2.19 4.94
CA ARG A 39 -34.86 -1.43 4.02
C ARG A 39 -34.53 -1.78 2.57
N VAL A 40 -35.58 -1.91 1.76
CA VAL A 40 -35.47 -2.24 0.34
C VAL A 40 -36.29 -1.22 -0.46
N LEU A 41 -35.67 -0.67 -1.49
CA LEU A 41 -36.22 0.40 -2.30
C LEU A 41 -36.19 -0.01 -3.78
N GLU A 42 -37.33 0.08 -4.44
CA GLU A 42 -37.43 0.16 -5.89
C GLU A 42 -37.22 1.61 -6.32
N MET A 43 -36.22 1.83 -7.18
CA MET A 43 -35.89 3.15 -7.71
C MET A 43 -36.59 3.33 -9.06
N HIS A 44 -37.69 4.07 -9.09
CA HIS A 44 -38.30 4.54 -10.34
C HIS A 44 -37.75 5.92 -10.71
N SER A 45 -37.97 6.34 -11.96
CA SER A 45 -37.41 7.57 -12.54
C SER A 45 -37.64 8.83 -11.70
N ASN A 46 -38.76 8.93 -10.99
CA ASN A 46 -39.12 10.10 -10.18
C ASN A 46 -39.53 9.78 -8.73
N LYS A 47 -39.65 8.50 -8.37
CA LYS A 47 -40.22 8.08 -7.08
C LYS A 47 -39.45 6.89 -6.53
N ARG A 48 -39.26 6.91 -5.21
CA ARG A 48 -38.69 5.80 -4.45
C ARG A 48 -39.85 5.04 -3.82
N LYS A 49 -39.91 3.73 -4.04
CA LYS A 49 -40.99 2.89 -3.52
C LYS A 49 -40.41 1.86 -2.57
N ASP A 50 -40.85 1.88 -1.32
CA ASP A 50 -40.50 0.86 -0.34
C ASP A 50 -41.24 -0.44 -0.67
N VAL A 51 -40.48 -1.53 -0.81
CA VAL A 51 -41.02 -2.88 -1.05
C VAL A 51 -40.69 -3.81 0.11
N LYS A 52 -41.64 -4.69 0.45
CA LYS A 52 -41.52 -5.62 1.60
C LYS A 52 -40.95 -6.98 1.22
N GLU A 53 -41.15 -7.39 -0.03
CA GLU A 53 -40.75 -8.69 -0.55
C GLU A 53 -40.05 -8.51 -1.89
N LEU A 54 -39.16 -9.46 -2.18
CA LEU A 54 -38.31 -9.48 -3.35
C LEU A 54 -38.38 -10.85 -3.99
N TYR A 55 -38.52 -10.87 -5.31
CA TYR A 55 -38.64 -12.07 -6.12
C TYR A 55 -37.48 -12.19 -7.11
N ALA A 56 -37.27 -13.40 -7.62
CA ALA A 56 -36.30 -13.64 -8.67
C ALA A 56 -36.62 -12.79 -9.92
N GLY A 57 -35.63 -12.07 -10.42
CA GLY A 57 -35.76 -11.11 -11.51
C GLY A 57 -35.71 -9.64 -11.07
N ASP A 58 -36.03 -9.35 -9.81
CA ASP A 58 -36.11 -7.97 -9.33
C ASP A 58 -34.73 -7.32 -9.21
N ILE A 59 -34.68 -6.02 -9.53
CA ILE A 59 -33.52 -5.15 -9.33
C ILE A 59 -33.91 -4.07 -8.34
N VAL A 60 -33.30 -4.08 -7.16
CA VAL A 60 -33.64 -3.18 -6.05
C VAL A 60 -32.40 -2.62 -5.39
N ALA A 61 -32.59 -1.58 -4.59
CA ALA A 61 -31.54 -1.01 -3.74
C ALA A 61 -31.78 -1.40 -2.27
N PHE A 62 -30.78 -1.99 -1.64
CA PHE A 62 -30.75 -2.18 -0.18
C PHE A 62 -30.20 -0.93 0.49
N GLY A 63 -30.91 -0.45 1.50
CA GLY A 63 -30.48 0.69 2.31
C GLY A 63 -29.58 0.27 3.46
N SER A 64 -28.53 1.04 3.71
CA SER A 64 -27.72 0.98 4.94
C SER A 64 -26.97 -0.35 5.17
N MET A 65 -26.53 -1.01 4.11
CA MET A 65 -25.69 -2.21 4.19
C MET A 65 -24.22 -1.81 4.38
N LYS A 66 -23.54 -2.39 5.38
CA LYS A 66 -22.20 -1.94 5.79
C LYS A 66 -21.07 -2.68 5.09
N SER A 67 -21.23 -3.97 4.81
CA SER A 67 -20.13 -4.82 4.32
C SER A 67 -20.21 -5.20 2.85
N LEU A 68 -21.30 -4.87 2.16
CA LEU A 68 -21.41 -5.10 0.72
C LEU A 68 -20.40 -4.27 -0.08
N SER A 69 -19.89 -4.87 -1.15
CA SER A 69 -19.14 -4.23 -2.23
C SER A 69 -19.74 -4.59 -3.58
N THR A 70 -19.35 -3.87 -4.63
CA THR A 70 -19.76 -4.16 -5.99
C THR A 70 -19.20 -5.52 -6.42
N GLY A 71 -20.08 -6.44 -6.84
CA GLY A 71 -19.70 -7.81 -7.24
C GLY A 71 -19.84 -8.88 -6.16
N ASP A 72 -20.23 -8.51 -4.93
CA ASP A 72 -20.50 -9.48 -3.86
C ASP A 72 -21.74 -10.34 -4.17
N THR A 73 -21.71 -11.61 -3.74
CA THR A 73 -22.85 -12.53 -3.85
C THR A 73 -23.58 -12.68 -2.51
N LEU A 74 -24.90 -12.48 -2.53
CA LEU A 74 -25.78 -12.72 -1.37
C LEU A 74 -26.61 -13.97 -1.58
N CYS A 75 -26.61 -14.87 -0.59
CA CYS A 75 -27.28 -16.15 -0.65
C CYS A 75 -27.89 -16.56 0.72
N ALA A 76 -28.60 -17.68 0.75
CA ALA A 76 -29.07 -18.27 1.99
C ALA A 76 -27.94 -19.06 2.67
N ARG A 77 -27.82 -18.97 4.00
CA ARG A 77 -26.74 -19.64 4.77
C ARG A 77 -26.67 -21.15 4.55
N ASN A 78 -27.83 -21.79 4.33
CA ASN A 78 -27.92 -23.24 4.11
C ASN A 78 -27.48 -23.67 2.69
N ARG A 79 -27.28 -22.72 1.77
CA ARG A 79 -26.88 -22.96 0.39
C ARG A 79 -25.91 -21.86 -0.06
N PRO A 80 -24.66 -21.87 0.46
CA PRO A 80 -23.66 -20.91 0.04
C PRO A 80 -23.33 -21.14 -1.44
N ILE A 81 -23.52 -20.10 -2.25
CA ILE A 81 -23.13 -20.08 -3.66
C ILE A 81 -22.37 -18.79 -3.90
N VAL A 82 -21.30 -18.87 -4.67
CA VAL A 82 -20.56 -17.69 -5.15
C VAL A 82 -20.86 -17.58 -6.64
N LEU A 83 -21.45 -16.46 -7.05
CA LEU A 83 -21.68 -16.18 -8.47
C LEU A 83 -20.38 -15.68 -9.10
N GLU A 84 -20.32 -15.71 -10.43
CA GLU A 84 -19.17 -15.21 -11.17
C GLU A 84 -18.88 -13.75 -10.80
N THR A 85 -17.63 -13.50 -10.40
CA THR A 85 -17.20 -12.16 -9.98
C THR A 85 -16.87 -11.31 -11.19
N ILE A 86 -17.33 -10.06 -11.18
CA ILE A 86 -17.01 -9.08 -12.23
C ILE A 86 -15.51 -8.77 -12.16
N LYS A 87 -14.80 -8.99 -13.27
CA LYS A 87 -13.40 -8.58 -13.41
C LYS A 87 -13.35 -7.11 -13.83
N PHE A 88 -12.76 -6.27 -12.99
CA PHE A 88 -12.52 -4.87 -13.32
C PHE A 88 -11.19 -4.74 -14.07
N PRO A 89 -11.12 -3.86 -15.08
CA PRO A 89 -9.86 -3.56 -15.74
C PRO A 89 -8.88 -2.89 -14.78
N GLU A 90 -7.59 -3.05 -15.05
CA GLU A 90 -6.56 -2.35 -14.29
C GLU A 90 -6.51 -0.86 -14.66
N PRO A 91 -6.32 0.03 -13.69
CA PRO A 91 -6.19 1.45 -13.96
C PRO A 91 -4.91 1.73 -14.77
N VAL A 92 -5.00 2.69 -15.69
CA VAL A 92 -3.93 3.00 -16.66
C VAL A 92 -3.13 4.25 -16.30
N ILE A 93 -3.68 5.14 -15.46
CA ILE A 93 -3.03 6.37 -15.03
C ILE A 93 -2.88 6.39 -13.51
N ALA A 94 -1.72 6.87 -13.04
CA ALA A 94 -1.45 7.14 -11.65
C ALA A 94 -1.18 8.64 -11.47
N ALA A 95 -1.73 9.22 -10.41
CA ALA A 95 -1.51 10.61 -10.04
C ALA A 95 -1.29 10.73 -8.53
N HIS A 96 -0.52 11.72 -8.13
CA HIS A 96 -0.38 12.11 -6.72
C HIS A 96 -1.58 12.95 -6.31
N ILE A 97 -2.12 12.70 -5.10
CA ILE A 97 -3.16 13.53 -4.51
C ILE A 97 -2.69 14.13 -3.18
N GLU A 98 -2.89 15.44 -3.02
CA GLU A 98 -2.64 16.14 -1.76
C GLU A 98 -3.84 17.03 -1.38
N PRO A 99 -4.19 17.11 -0.09
CA PRO A 99 -5.20 18.06 0.36
C PRO A 99 -4.65 19.49 0.29
N LYS A 100 -5.48 20.48 -0.02
CA LYS A 100 -5.05 21.90 -0.01
C LYS A 100 -4.65 22.39 1.38
N SER A 101 -5.20 21.79 2.43
CA SER A 101 -4.89 22.10 3.82
C SER A 101 -4.57 20.84 4.59
N ARG A 102 -3.58 20.91 5.50
CA ARG A 102 -3.24 19.79 6.41
C ARG A 102 -4.42 19.34 7.27
N SER A 103 -5.31 20.26 7.63
CA SER A 103 -6.52 19.94 8.41
C SER A 103 -7.54 19.09 7.65
N GLU A 104 -7.47 19.06 6.32
CA GLU A 104 -8.36 18.27 5.46
C GLU A 104 -7.84 16.86 5.17
N HIS A 105 -6.65 16.50 5.65
CA HIS A 105 -6.04 15.20 5.37
C HIS A 105 -6.89 14.01 5.85
N VAL A 106 -7.49 14.11 7.04
CA VAL A 106 -8.37 13.06 7.57
C VAL A 106 -9.64 12.93 6.71
N LYS A 107 -10.23 14.06 6.31
CA LYS A 107 -11.43 14.08 5.46
C LYS A 107 -11.15 13.55 4.06
N LEU A 108 -9.96 13.84 3.51
CA LEU A 108 -9.50 13.30 2.24
C LEU A 108 -9.43 11.77 2.28
N ALA A 109 -8.80 11.20 3.31
CA ALA A 109 -8.70 9.76 3.47
C ALA A 109 -10.09 9.09 3.55
N GLU A 110 -11.02 9.68 4.31
CA GLU A 110 -12.41 9.18 4.40
C GLU A 110 -13.15 9.27 3.06
N ALA A 111 -12.99 10.36 2.32
CA ALA A 111 -13.60 10.55 1.00
C ALA A 111 -13.07 9.53 -0.02
N LEU A 112 -11.75 9.36 -0.08
CA LEU A 112 -11.08 8.39 -0.94
C LEU A 112 -11.54 6.95 -0.66
N GLN A 113 -11.70 6.57 0.61
CA GLN A 113 -12.23 5.26 0.98
C GLN A 113 -13.68 5.06 0.52
N LYS A 114 -14.52 6.10 0.59
CA LYS A 114 -15.92 6.03 0.11
C LYS A 114 -15.98 5.91 -1.41
N LEU A 115 -15.16 6.67 -2.13
CA LEU A 115 -15.07 6.62 -3.60
C LEU A 115 -14.55 5.25 -4.08
N THR A 116 -13.53 4.70 -3.42
CA THR A 116 -12.98 3.35 -3.73
C THR A 116 -14.02 2.23 -3.55
N LYS A 117 -14.95 2.38 -2.59
CA LYS A 117 -16.05 1.42 -2.39
C LYS A 117 -17.14 1.53 -3.47
N GLU A 118 -17.32 2.73 -4.02
CA GLU A 118 -18.28 3.01 -5.07
C GLU A 118 -17.79 2.50 -6.42
N ASP A 119 -16.53 2.81 -6.77
CA ASP A 119 -15.87 2.43 -8.01
C ASP A 119 -14.64 1.53 -7.76
N PRO A 120 -14.73 0.22 -8.04
CA PRO A 120 -13.61 -0.71 -7.91
C PRO A 120 -12.44 -0.46 -8.88
N THR A 121 -12.64 0.33 -9.94
CA THR A 121 -11.58 0.70 -10.89
C THR A 121 -10.67 1.81 -10.36
N PHE A 122 -11.15 2.56 -9.36
CA PHE A 122 -10.37 3.57 -8.67
C PHE A 122 -9.60 2.94 -7.51
N LYS A 123 -8.27 3.03 -7.52
CA LYS A 123 -7.42 2.47 -6.47
C LYS A 123 -6.60 3.55 -5.79
N VAL A 124 -6.52 3.47 -4.47
CA VAL A 124 -5.71 4.39 -3.66
C VAL A 124 -4.65 3.59 -2.95
N LEU A 125 -3.39 3.92 -3.20
CA LEU A 125 -2.23 3.23 -2.65
C LEU A 125 -1.25 4.26 -2.10
N PRO A 126 -0.80 4.14 -0.84
CA PRO A 126 0.33 4.91 -0.37
C PRO A 126 1.61 4.37 -1.03
N ASP A 127 2.47 5.27 -1.50
CA ASP A 127 3.80 4.95 -1.98
C ASP A 127 4.74 4.81 -0.76
N PRO A 128 5.34 3.62 -0.54
CA PRO A 128 6.22 3.39 0.61
C PRO A 128 7.54 4.16 0.54
N MET A 129 8.00 4.55 -0.65
CA MET A 129 9.29 5.23 -0.81
C MET A 129 9.17 6.74 -0.67
N THR A 130 8.11 7.33 -1.24
CA THR A 130 7.91 8.79 -1.24
C THR A 130 6.98 9.26 -0.13
N GLY A 131 6.25 8.35 0.52
CA GLY A 131 5.22 8.67 1.51
C GLY A 131 3.98 9.36 0.91
N GLN A 132 3.90 9.44 -0.41
CA GLN A 132 2.82 10.09 -1.14
C GLN A 132 1.59 9.19 -1.23
N THR A 133 0.40 9.79 -1.27
CA THR A 133 -0.82 9.04 -1.61
C THR A 133 -1.02 9.07 -3.12
N LEU A 134 -0.97 7.89 -3.75
CA LEU A 134 -1.18 7.72 -5.19
C LEU A 134 -2.61 7.26 -5.45
N VAL A 135 -3.26 7.93 -6.40
CA VAL A 135 -4.57 7.57 -6.92
C VAL A 135 -4.42 7.03 -8.33
N HIS A 136 -5.06 5.90 -8.59
CA HIS A 136 -5.04 5.22 -9.87
C HIS A 136 -6.44 5.25 -10.47
N GLY A 137 -6.52 5.61 -11.75
CA GLY A 137 -7.78 5.70 -12.47
C GLY A 137 -7.69 5.14 -13.88
N MET A 138 -8.84 5.07 -14.54
CA MET A 138 -8.95 4.60 -15.93
C MET A 138 -8.53 5.66 -16.97
N GLY A 139 -8.34 6.92 -16.55
CA GLY A 139 -7.95 8.02 -17.43
C GLY A 139 -7.98 9.36 -16.70
N GLU A 140 -7.49 10.40 -17.37
CA GLU A 140 -7.41 11.76 -16.82
C GLU A 140 -8.80 12.31 -16.47
N LEU A 141 -9.77 12.19 -17.39
CA LEU A 141 -11.14 12.62 -17.17
C LEU A 141 -11.79 11.89 -15.98
N HIS A 142 -11.46 10.61 -15.78
CA HIS A 142 -11.98 9.85 -14.64
C HIS A 142 -11.48 10.45 -13.33
N LEU A 143 -10.18 10.74 -13.23
CA LEU A 143 -9.61 11.37 -12.04
C LEU A 143 -10.19 12.79 -11.83
N GLU A 144 -10.35 13.58 -12.88
CA GLU A 144 -10.91 14.94 -12.79
C GLU A 144 -12.35 14.95 -12.24
N ILE A 145 -13.20 14.06 -12.74
CA ILE A 145 -14.58 13.92 -12.26
C ILE A 145 -14.60 13.49 -10.79
N LEU A 146 -13.74 12.55 -10.40
CA LEU A 146 -13.65 12.12 -8.99
C LEU A 146 -13.23 13.26 -8.06
N MET A 147 -12.34 14.15 -8.50
CA MET A 147 -11.93 15.32 -7.73
C MET A 147 -13.05 16.35 -7.60
N ASP A 148 -13.79 16.62 -8.66
CA ASP A 148 -14.96 17.51 -8.62
C ASP A 148 -16.06 16.94 -7.73
N ARG A 149 -16.34 15.63 -7.82
CA ARG A 149 -17.24 14.93 -6.90
C ARG A 149 -16.77 15.04 -5.46
N MET A 150 -15.47 14.89 -5.21
CA MET A 150 -14.91 15.01 -3.87
C MET A 150 -15.16 16.41 -3.28
N ALA A 151 -15.00 17.46 -4.09
CA ALA A 151 -15.26 18.83 -3.68
C ALA A 151 -16.75 19.10 -3.44
N ARG A 152 -17.65 18.53 -4.26
CA ARG A 152 -19.11 18.73 -4.14
C ARG A 152 -19.76 17.90 -3.03
N GLU A 153 -19.38 16.63 -2.91
CA GLU A 153 -20.02 15.68 -1.98
C GLU A 153 -19.39 15.73 -0.59
N PHE A 154 -18.06 15.87 -0.50
CA PHE A 154 -17.33 15.81 0.78
C PHE A 154 -16.77 17.17 1.20
N GLY A 155 -16.84 18.20 0.34
CA GLY A 155 -16.32 19.53 0.64
C GLY A 155 -14.79 19.58 0.75
N VAL A 156 -14.08 18.58 0.24
CA VAL A 156 -12.61 18.49 0.30
C VAL A 156 -12.04 18.92 -1.04
N LYS A 157 -11.12 19.89 -1.01
CA LYS A 157 -10.39 20.32 -2.20
C LYS A 157 -8.99 19.72 -2.15
N ALA A 158 -8.65 18.91 -3.13
CA ALA A 158 -7.33 18.34 -3.28
C ALA A 158 -6.72 18.76 -4.62
N ASN A 159 -5.39 18.73 -4.71
CA ASN A 159 -4.64 18.97 -5.94
C ASN A 159 -4.18 17.63 -6.51
N LEU A 160 -4.22 17.52 -7.84
CA LEU A 160 -3.59 16.42 -8.56
C LEU A 160 -2.22 16.86 -9.04
N GLY A 161 -1.21 16.06 -8.72
CA GLY A 161 0.17 16.23 -9.17
C GLY A 161 0.66 15.00 -9.92
N ARG A 162 1.82 15.14 -10.56
CA ARG A 162 2.54 13.98 -11.11
C ARG A 162 3.18 13.19 -9.96
N PRO A 163 3.11 11.84 -9.97
CA PRO A 163 3.82 11.03 -9.00
C PRO A 163 5.32 11.35 -8.99
N GLN A 164 5.93 11.37 -7.80
CA GLN A 164 7.38 11.46 -7.71
C GLN A 164 8.02 10.13 -8.12
N VAL A 165 9.21 10.21 -8.71
CA VAL A 165 10.00 9.03 -9.05
C VAL A 165 10.91 8.72 -7.88
N ALA A 166 10.84 7.48 -7.40
CA ALA A 166 11.79 6.98 -6.40
C ALA A 166 13.14 6.71 -7.07
N TYR A 167 14.04 7.68 -7.00
CA TYR A 167 15.41 7.52 -7.49
C TYR A 167 16.19 6.54 -6.62
N LYS A 168 17.24 5.99 -7.21
CA LYS A 168 18.24 5.14 -6.54
C LYS A 168 19.63 5.61 -6.94
N GLU A 169 20.57 5.48 -6.03
CA GLU A 169 21.97 5.83 -6.28
C GLU A 169 22.78 4.57 -6.61
N SER A 170 23.82 4.72 -7.43
CA SER A 170 24.76 3.64 -7.72
C SER A 170 26.10 4.25 -8.15
N ILE A 171 27.16 3.46 -8.06
CA ILE A 171 28.51 3.87 -8.45
C ILE A 171 28.80 3.46 -9.90
N THR A 172 29.81 4.05 -10.51
CA THR A 172 30.22 3.74 -11.90
C THR A 172 31.62 3.12 -11.99
N VAL A 173 32.46 3.34 -10.99
CA VAL A 173 33.86 2.89 -10.95
C VAL A 173 34.07 2.16 -9.63
N PRO A 174 34.76 1.01 -9.62
CA PRO A 174 35.10 0.32 -8.38
C PRO A 174 36.03 1.18 -7.53
N SER A 175 35.80 1.20 -6.22
CA SER A 175 36.61 1.95 -5.27
C SER A 175 36.78 1.19 -3.96
N GLN A 176 37.94 1.37 -3.36
CA GLN A 176 38.23 0.86 -2.01
C GLN A 176 37.93 1.93 -0.95
N GLY A 177 37.42 1.51 0.20
CA GLY A 177 37.20 2.34 1.37
C GLY A 177 37.75 1.66 2.64
N GLU A 178 38.30 2.45 3.55
CA GLU A 178 38.77 2.04 4.86
C GLU A 178 37.96 2.76 5.93
N GLY A 179 37.40 2.00 6.87
CA GLY A 179 36.62 2.51 8.01
C GLY A 179 37.23 2.03 9.32
N LYS A 180 37.70 2.97 10.14
CA LYS A 180 38.22 2.69 11.49
C LYS A 180 37.40 3.41 12.54
N TYR A 181 36.79 2.65 13.44
CA TYR A 181 36.08 3.13 14.60
C TYR A 181 36.90 2.87 15.86
N THR A 182 37.24 3.93 16.59
CA THR A 182 37.88 3.82 17.91
C THR A 182 37.30 4.91 18.80
N ARG A 183 36.40 4.52 19.70
CA ARG A 183 35.75 5.45 20.64
C ARG A 183 35.57 4.83 22.01
N GLN A 184 35.74 5.64 23.05
CA GLN A 184 35.48 5.22 24.42
C GLN A 184 34.03 5.57 24.79
N VAL A 185 33.20 4.57 25.08
CA VAL A 185 31.79 4.74 25.47
C VAL A 185 31.56 4.05 26.80
N GLY A 186 31.14 4.80 27.82
CA GLY A 186 30.84 4.23 29.15
C GLY A 186 32.04 3.60 29.86
N GLY A 187 33.26 4.04 29.57
CA GLY A 187 34.49 3.53 30.19
C GLY A 187 35.11 2.30 29.51
N LYS A 188 34.43 1.71 28.52
CA LYS A 188 34.99 0.67 27.64
C LYS A 188 35.39 1.28 26.29
N THR A 189 36.50 0.82 25.72
CA THR A 189 36.89 1.18 24.36
C THR A 189 36.11 0.30 23.39
N GLN A 190 35.62 0.89 22.32
CA GLN A 190 35.02 0.19 21.19
C GLN A 190 35.95 0.32 20.01
N TYR A 191 36.31 -0.83 19.43
CA TYR A 191 37.19 -0.92 18.27
C TYR A 191 36.52 -1.69 17.14
N GLY A 192 36.63 -1.15 15.92
CA GLY A 192 36.24 -1.82 14.69
C GLY A 192 37.05 -1.26 13.53
N HIS A 193 37.57 -2.12 12.66
CA HIS A 193 38.32 -1.69 11.49
C HIS A 193 38.06 -2.62 10.30
N CYS A 194 37.53 -2.05 9.22
CA CYS A 194 37.18 -2.79 8.00
C CYS A 194 37.70 -2.06 6.76
N ILE A 195 38.16 -2.85 5.79
CA ILE A 195 38.56 -2.40 4.46
C ILE A 195 37.67 -3.13 3.46
N VAL A 196 36.84 -2.35 2.77
CA VAL A 196 35.87 -2.84 1.79
C VAL A 196 36.22 -2.34 0.40
N ASN A 197 35.93 -3.16 -0.61
CA ASN A 197 35.94 -2.74 -2.00
C ASN A 197 34.53 -2.79 -2.54
N ILE A 198 34.09 -1.66 -3.10
CA ILE A 198 32.74 -1.49 -3.62
C ILE A 198 32.86 -1.43 -5.13
N GLU A 199 32.14 -2.31 -5.83
CA GLU A 199 32.11 -2.35 -7.28
C GLU A 199 30.68 -2.26 -7.83
N PRO A 200 30.47 -1.59 -8.97
CA PRO A 200 29.16 -1.52 -9.61
C PRO A 200 28.74 -2.88 -10.15
N MET A 201 27.46 -3.21 -10.01
CA MET A 201 26.85 -4.39 -10.61
C MET A 201 25.98 -4.01 -11.81
N GLU A 202 25.52 -5.01 -12.56
CA GLU A 202 24.55 -4.76 -13.63
C GLU A 202 23.22 -4.28 -13.04
N ARG A 203 22.53 -3.41 -13.77
CA ARG A 203 21.25 -2.85 -13.32
C ARG A 203 20.23 -3.95 -13.04
N GLY A 204 19.63 -3.90 -11.86
CA GLY A 204 18.64 -4.89 -11.41
C GLY A 204 19.24 -6.07 -10.67
N GLN A 205 20.58 -6.17 -10.59
CA GLN A 205 21.23 -7.04 -9.62
C GLN A 205 21.18 -6.33 -8.27
N ARG A 206 20.61 -7.00 -7.25
CA ARG A 206 20.49 -6.41 -5.91
C ARG A 206 21.87 -6.25 -5.25
N PHE A 207 21.87 -5.74 -4.02
CA PHE A 207 23.05 -5.77 -3.15
C PHE A 207 23.62 -7.20 -3.02
N GLU A 208 24.93 -7.33 -3.21
CA GLU A 208 25.68 -8.56 -2.97
C GLU A 208 26.84 -8.25 -2.00
N PHE A 209 26.92 -9.02 -0.91
CA PHE A 209 28.04 -8.97 0.02
C PHE A 209 28.93 -10.20 -0.18
N VAL A 210 30.22 -9.97 -0.40
CA VAL A 210 31.20 -11.05 -0.60
C VAL A 210 32.28 -10.95 0.46
N ASP A 211 32.39 -11.99 1.27
CA ASP A 211 33.50 -12.14 2.20
C ASP A 211 34.74 -12.72 1.47
N ARG A 212 35.87 -12.01 1.55
CA ARG A 212 37.19 -12.47 1.08
C ARG A 212 38.26 -12.32 2.17
N ILE A 213 37.86 -12.24 3.44
CA ILE A 213 38.78 -12.15 4.57
C ILE A 213 39.63 -13.43 4.67
N LYS A 214 40.88 -13.25 5.15
CA LYS A 214 41.75 -14.37 5.54
C LYS A 214 41.35 -14.86 6.92
N GLU A 215 41.30 -16.18 7.10
CA GLU A 215 41.00 -16.81 8.39
C GLU A 215 41.82 -16.18 9.54
N GLY A 216 41.11 -15.74 10.59
CA GLY A 216 41.70 -15.17 11.80
C GLY A 216 41.93 -13.66 11.80
N VAL A 217 41.60 -12.92 10.73
CA VAL A 217 41.73 -11.45 10.72
C VAL A 217 40.51 -10.73 11.31
N ILE A 218 39.30 -11.25 11.10
CA ILE A 218 38.07 -10.84 11.79
C ILE A 218 37.30 -12.14 12.07
N PRO A 219 36.86 -12.41 13.31
CA PRO A 219 35.98 -13.54 13.62
C PRO A 219 34.66 -13.51 12.84
N ASP A 220 34.18 -14.68 12.39
CA ASP A 220 32.95 -14.82 11.60
C ASP A 220 31.71 -14.21 12.27
N GLU A 221 31.71 -14.15 13.61
CA GLU A 221 30.64 -13.56 14.41
C GLU A 221 30.41 -12.07 14.11
N PHE A 222 31.44 -11.35 13.66
CA PHE A 222 31.34 -9.92 13.33
C PHE A 222 31.00 -9.66 11.87
N ILE A 223 31.16 -10.65 10.98
CA ILE A 223 30.91 -10.49 9.54
C ILE A 223 29.45 -10.14 9.27
N ALA A 224 28.52 -10.77 10.00
CA ALA A 224 27.09 -10.44 9.91
C ALA A 224 26.80 -8.98 10.30
N SER A 225 27.45 -8.47 11.34
CA SER A 225 27.30 -7.07 11.77
C SER A 225 27.86 -6.08 10.75
N ILE A 226 28.98 -6.43 10.09
CA ILE A 226 29.55 -5.64 8.99
C ILE A 226 28.57 -5.61 7.80
N GLU A 227 27.97 -6.76 7.43
CA GLU A 227 26.96 -6.79 6.36
C GLU A 227 25.75 -5.90 6.71
N ASP A 228 25.24 -6.00 7.93
CA ASP A 228 24.11 -5.19 8.40
C ASP A 228 24.46 -3.69 8.40
N GLY A 229 25.65 -3.30 8.86
CA GLY A 229 26.13 -1.92 8.85
C GLY A 229 26.30 -1.37 7.43
N VAL A 230 26.79 -2.19 6.49
CA VAL A 230 26.84 -1.83 5.06
C VAL A 230 25.44 -1.65 4.50
N ARG A 231 24.50 -2.55 4.84
CA ARG A 231 23.12 -2.49 4.35
C ARG A 231 22.38 -1.25 4.89
N GLU A 232 22.60 -0.89 6.15
CA GLU A 232 22.09 0.34 6.76
C GLU A 232 22.68 1.58 6.08
N ALA A 233 24.00 1.62 5.86
CA ALA A 233 24.66 2.71 5.16
C ALA A 233 24.16 2.89 3.71
N MET A 234 23.68 1.81 3.08
CA MET A 234 23.09 1.85 1.74
C MET A 234 21.66 2.39 1.69
N GLU A 235 20.96 2.56 2.83
CA GLU A 235 19.61 3.12 2.83
C GLU A 235 19.59 4.60 2.44
N ALA A 236 20.67 5.34 2.73
CA ALA A 236 20.80 6.77 2.43
C ALA A 236 22.10 7.06 1.68
N GLY A 237 21.99 7.25 0.36
CA GLY A 237 23.10 7.63 -0.51
C GLY A 237 23.63 9.05 -0.25
N ILE A 238 24.86 9.31 -0.70
CA ILE A 238 25.60 10.54 -0.39
C ILE A 238 25.11 11.73 -1.23
N LEU A 239 24.57 11.48 -2.43
CA LEU A 239 24.24 12.57 -3.37
C LEU A 239 22.92 13.26 -3.02
N ALA A 240 21.86 12.48 -2.83
CA ALA A 240 20.50 12.99 -2.61
C ALA A 240 19.74 12.21 -1.53
N GLY A 241 20.41 11.32 -0.80
CA GLY A 241 19.80 10.54 0.28
C GLY A 241 18.91 9.40 -0.22
N PHE A 242 19.01 9.01 -1.48
CA PHE A 242 18.25 7.88 -2.01
C PHE A 242 18.96 6.55 -1.75
N PRO A 243 18.23 5.43 -1.64
CA PRO A 243 18.85 4.14 -1.39
C PRO A 243 19.79 3.74 -2.52
N VAL A 244 20.95 3.22 -2.14
CA VAL A 244 21.99 2.74 -3.05
C VAL A 244 21.59 1.34 -3.54
N ALA A 245 21.71 1.11 -4.85
CA ALA A 245 21.39 -0.16 -5.49
C ALA A 245 22.46 -0.56 -6.51
N ASP A 246 22.41 -1.83 -6.92
CA ASP A 246 23.29 -2.41 -7.93
C ASP A 246 24.78 -2.26 -7.57
N VAL A 247 25.14 -2.60 -6.33
CA VAL A 247 26.53 -2.58 -5.84
C VAL A 247 26.89 -3.89 -5.16
N ARG A 248 28.13 -4.35 -5.41
CA ARG A 248 28.74 -5.44 -4.67
C ARG A 248 29.75 -4.86 -3.69
N VAL A 249 29.64 -5.27 -2.44
CA VAL A 249 30.61 -4.92 -1.40
C VAL A 249 31.41 -6.17 -1.06
N THR A 250 32.72 -6.09 -1.30
CA THR A 250 33.66 -7.16 -0.96
C THR A 250 34.46 -6.76 0.27
N LEU A 251 34.39 -7.54 1.33
CA LEU A 251 35.21 -7.35 2.51
C LEU A 251 36.60 -7.96 2.25
N ILE A 252 37.63 -7.12 2.17
CA ILE A 252 38.99 -7.54 1.77
C ILE A 252 39.86 -7.81 3.00
N ASN A 253 39.80 -6.91 3.98
CA ASN A 253 40.70 -6.94 5.12
C ASN A 253 40.12 -6.14 6.29
N GLY A 254 40.74 -6.21 7.44
CA GLY A 254 40.36 -5.44 8.62
C GLY A 254 41.30 -5.71 9.78
N SER A 255 40.92 -5.25 10.96
CA SER A 255 41.56 -5.67 12.20
C SER A 255 40.56 -5.66 13.34
N PHE A 256 40.78 -6.53 14.31
CA PHE A 256 40.02 -6.60 15.55
C PHE A 256 41.00 -6.63 16.73
N ASP A 257 40.48 -6.22 17.88
CA ASP A 257 41.08 -6.32 19.20
C ASP A 257 40.19 -7.21 20.08
N GLU A 258 40.74 -8.24 20.72
CA GLU A 258 39.97 -9.24 21.48
C GLU A 258 39.22 -8.65 22.68
N ASP A 259 39.77 -7.61 23.32
CA ASP A 259 39.21 -7.02 24.54
C ASP A 259 38.23 -5.87 24.23
N ASP A 260 38.51 -5.13 23.15
CA ASP A 260 37.82 -3.88 22.82
C ASP A 260 36.84 -3.98 21.62
N SER A 261 36.86 -5.08 20.85
CA SER A 261 35.97 -5.23 19.68
C SER A 261 34.57 -5.67 20.08
N THR A 262 33.56 -5.01 19.51
CA THR A 262 32.15 -5.34 19.74
C THR A 262 31.38 -5.33 18.42
N PRO A 263 30.28 -6.09 18.31
CA PRO A 263 29.49 -6.12 17.07
C PRO A 263 28.95 -4.76 16.64
N ILE A 264 28.73 -3.83 17.58
CA ILE A 264 28.24 -2.48 17.29
C ILE A 264 29.34 -1.53 16.78
N ALA A 265 30.61 -1.91 16.95
CA ALA A 265 31.76 -1.12 16.52
C ALA A 265 32.16 -1.42 15.07
N PHE A 266 31.72 -2.57 14.54
CA PHE A 266 31.89 -3.04 13.17
C PHE A 266 30.66 -2.72 12.32
#